data_AF-A0A8J5V4A4-F1
#
_entry.id   AF-A0A8J5V4A4-F1
#
_cell.length_a   1.000
_cell.length_b   1.000
_cell.length_c   1.000
_cell.angle_alpha   90.00
_cell.angle_beta   90.00
_cell.angle_gamma   90.00
#
_symmetry.space_group_name_H-M   'P 1'
#
loop_
_entity.id
_entity.type
_entity.pdbx_description
1 polymer ?
#
loop_
_entity_poly.entity_id
_entity_poly.type
_entity_poly.pdbx_seq_one_letter_code
_entity_poly.pdbx_strand_id
1 'polypeptide(L)'
;MSSKWRSLQHRHQYTYTSIVFPKHDLEELSHVPTEINSSNFFSQLNNLISLTSTYAQVIAAKDLASAFVQFLSSPAIPDDAVLVAMKLYLENSLP
;
A
#
# COMPACT_ATOMS: atom_id res chain seq x y z
N MET A 1 -37.49 23.15 1.03
CA MET A 1 -36.22 22.49 0.66
C MET A 1 -36.27 21.04 1.11
N SER A 2 -36.24 20.10 0.17
CA SER A 2 -36.55 18.68 0.42
C SER A 2 -35.44 17.98 1.21
N SER A 3 -35.83 17.28 2.28
CA SER A 3 -34.94 16.50 3.17
C SER A 3 -34.10 15.46 2.42
N LYS A 4 -34.59 14.97 1.27
CA LYS A 4 -33.87 14.03 0.40
C LYS A 4 -32.57 14.60 -0.17
N TRP A 5 -32.51 15.91 -0.46
CA TRP A 5 -31.29 16.55 -0.97
C TRP A 5 -30.23 16.72 0.12
N ARG A 6 -30.65 17.00 1.35
CA ARG A 6 -29.74 17.07 2.52
C ARG A 6 -29.17 15.68 2.85
N SER A 7 -29.95 14.61 2.76
CA SER A 7 -29.44 13.24 2.95
C SER A 7 -28.45 12.80 1.86
N LEU A 8 -28.62 13.27 0.62
CA LEU A 8 -27.66 13.02 -0.47
C LEU A 8 -26.35 13.78 -0.25
N GLN A 9 -26.40 15.04 0.19
CA GLN A 9 -25.19 15.80 0.54
C GLN A 9 -24.44 15.20 1.72
N HIS A 10 -25.14 14.73 2.76
CA HIS A 10 -24.50 13.98 3.83
C HIS A 10 -23.89 12.66 3.34
N ARG A 11 -24.48 11.99 2.34
CA ARG A 11 -23.94 10.75 1.75
C ARG A 11 -22.66 10.98 0.93
N HIS A 12 -22.55 12.12 0.24
CA HIS A 12 -21.32 12.51 -0.46
C HIS A 12 -20.16 12.90 0.47
N GLN A 13 -20.47 13.31 1.71
CA GLN A 13 -19.47 13.52 2.76
C GLN A 13 -18.80 12.21 3.22
N TYR A 14 -19.37 11.05 2.85
CA TYR A 14 -18.82 9.71 3.11
C TYR A 14 -18.27 9.02 1.85
N THR A 15 -18.07 9.74 0.74
CA THR A 15 -17.59 9.11 -0.53
C THR A 15 -16.09 9.27 -0.77
N TYR A 16 -15.39 10.06 0.05
CA TYR A 16 -13.91 10.10 0.07
C TYR A 16 -13.36 9.26 1.23
N THR A 17 -13.95 8.10 1.47
CA THR A 17 -13.40 7.15 2.45
C THR A 17 -12.10 6.60 1.91
N SER A 18 -11.03 6.72 2.69
CA SER A 18 -9.78 6.00 2.41
C SER A 18 -10.03 4.53 2.08
N ILE A 19 -9.17 3.98 1.24
CA ILE A 19 -9.05 2.55 1.08
C ILE A 19 -8.63 2.00 2.44
N VAL A 20 -9.48 1.13 3.00
CA VAL A 20 -9.22 0.45 4.27
C VAL A 20 -8.50 -0.84 3.96
N PHE A 21 -7.32 -1.02 4.52
CA PHE A 21 -6.56 -2.25 4.40
C PHE A 21 -7.22 -3.36 5.24
N PRO A 22 -7.38 -4.57 4.68
CA PRO A 22 -7.80 -5.73 5.45
C PRO A 22 -6.93 -5.96 6.69
N LYS A 23 -7.53 -6.49 7.76
CA LYS A 23 -6.82 -6.73 9.03
C LYS A 23 -5.67 -7.74 8.90
N HIS A 24 -5.86 -8.78 8.08
CA HIS A 24 -4.84 -9.80 7.87
C HIS A 24 -3.55 -9.21 7.27
N ASP A 25 -3.66 -8.28 6.33
CA ASP A 25 -2.49 -7.58 5.75
C ASP A 25 -1.74 -6.76 6.81
N LEU A 26 -2.45 -6.14 7.75
CA LEU A 26 -1.84 -5.37 8.85
C LEU A 26 -1.14 -6.29 9.87
N GLU A 27 -1.71 -7.48 10.11
CA GLU A 27 -1.12 -8.49 10.97
C GLU A 27 0.17 -9.05 10.35
N GLU A 28 0.18 -9.33 9.05
CA GLU A 28 1.39 -9.75 8.33
C GLU A 28 2.47 -8.66 8.34
N LEU A 29 2.09 -7.38 8.28
CA LEU A 29 3.03 -6.27 8.39
C LEU A 29 3.80 -6.27 9.73
N SER A 30 3.16 -6.77 10.80
CA SER A 30 3.79 -6.88 12.12
C SER A 30 4.85 -8.00 12.20
N HIS A 31 4.86 -8.93 11.25
CA HIS A 31 5.81 -10.04 11.17
C HIS A 31 7.07 -9.71 10.37
N VAL A 32 7.12 -8.52 9.75
CA VAL A 32 8.28 -8.06 9.00
C VAL A 32 9.46 -7.83 9.96
N PRO A 33 10.67 -8.36 9.67
CA PRO A 33 11.85 -8.13 10.47
C PRO A 33 12.12 -6.63 10.71
N THR A 34 12.49 -6.25 11.93
CA THR A 34 12.71 -4.85 12.33
C THR A 34 13.70 -4.12 11.43
N GLU A 35 14.73 -4.84 10.95
CA GLU A 35 15.74 -4.31 10.02
C GLU A 35 15.11 -3.84 8.71
N ILE A 36 14.16 -4.59 8.17
CA ILE A 36 13.44 -4.30 6.92
C ILE A 36 12.34 -3.25 7.17
N ASN A 37 11.63 -3.34 8.30
CA ASN A 37 10.56 -2.41 8.69
C ASN A 37 11.09 -0.99 8.97
N SER A 38 12.37 -0.85 9.28
CA SER A 38 13.02 0.47 9.45
C SER A 38 13.28 1.22 8.14
N SER A 39 13.08 0.57 6.99
CA SER A 39 13.32 1.18 5.68
C SER A 39 12.29 2.26 5.32
N ASN A 40 12.72 3.20 4.47
CA ASN A 40 11.86 4.29 3.99
C ASN A 40 10.56 3.79 3.35
N PHE A 41 10.59 2.65 2.65
CA PHE A 41 9.40 2.04 2.06
C PHE A 41 8.32 1.70 3.11
N PHE A 42 8.69 1.02 4.20
CA PHE A 42 7.73 0.67 5.25
C PHE A 42 7.23 1.89 6.03
N SER A 43 8.06 2.92 6.18
CA SER A 43 7.61 4.22 6.71
C SER A 43 6.52 4.86 5.83
N GLN A 44 6.72 4.89 4.51
CA GLN A 44 5.73 5.41 3.56
C GLN A 44 4.47 4.54 3.49
N LEU A 45 4.61 3.22 3.63
CA LEU A 45 3.47 2.30 3.64
C LEU A 45 2.60 2.51 4.88
N ASN A 46 3.21 2.61 6.06
CA ASN A 46 2.50 2.92 7.30
C ASN A 46 1.82 4.29 7.24
N ASN A 47 2.48 5.29 6.66
CA ASN A 47 1.87 6.59 6.40
C ASN A 47 0.61 6.43 5.53
N LEU A 48 0.71 5.75 4.39
CA LEU A 48 -0.42 5.54 3.47
C LEU A 48 -1.60 4.81 4.12
N ILE A 49 -1.34 3.80 4.96
CA ILE A 49 -2.35 3.06 5.72
C ILE A 49 -3.07 3.97 6.73
N SER A 50 -2.36 4.91 7.34
CA SER A 50 -2.92 5.82 8.36
C SER A 50 -3.83 6.91 7.78
N LEU A 51 -3.76 7.17 6.48
CA LEU A 51 -4.53 8.25 5.83
C LEU A 51 -6.02 7.89 5.72
N THR A 52 -6.88 8.84 6.06
CA THR A 52 -8.33 8.67 6.15
C THR A 52 -9.10 9.20 4.93
N SER A 53 -8.39 9.66 3.90
CA SER A 53 -8.97 10.15 2.64
C SER A 53 -8.28 9.52 1.43
N THR A 54 -9.07 9.08 0.46
CA THR A 54 -8.57 8.54 -0.82
C THR A 54 -7.65 9.53 -1.53
N TYR A 55 -7.97 10.84 -1.48
CA TYR A 55 -7.14 11.88 -2.10
C TYR A 55 -5.74 11.93 -1.50
N ALA A 56 -5.66 11.86 -0.16
CA ALA A 56 -4.38 11.84 0.54
C ALA A 56 -3.59 10.56 0.22
N GLN A 57 -4.27 9.40 0.16
CA GLN A 57 -3.64 8.13 -0.24
C GLN A 57 -3.10 8.16 -1.67
N VAL A 58 -3.83 8.76 -2.62
CA VAL A 58 -3.37 8.92 -4.01
C VAL A 58 -2.12 9.81 -4.08
N ILE A 59 -2.06 10.88 -3.29
CA ILE A 59 -0.85 11.72 -3.22
C ILE A 59 0.32 10.91 -2.63
N ALA A 60 0.10 10.24 -1.50
CA ALA A 60 1.14 9.46 -0.82
C ALA A 60 1.61 8.25 -1.65
N ALA A 61 0.77 7.72 -2.55
CA ALA A 61 1.12 6.58 -3.40
C ALA A 61 2.33 6.88 -4.32
N LYS A 62 2.52 8.13 -4.73
CA LYS A 62 3.69 8.53 -5.52
C LYS A 62 4.98 8.33 -4.73
N ASP A 63 4.98 8.77 -3.48
CA ASP A 63 6.14 8.69 -2.60
C ASP A 63 6.40 7.24 -2.19
N LEU A 64 5.34 6.47 -1.94
CA LEU A 64 5.42 5.01 -1.72
C LEU A 64 6.06 4.29 -2.92
N ALA A 65 5.60 4.58 -4.15
CA ALA A 65 6.14 3.96 -5.36
C ALA A 65 7.62 4.30 -5.56
N SER A 66 8.02 5.55 -5.32
CA SER A 66 9.42 5.98 -5.36
C SER A 66 10.26 5.25 -4.31
N ALA A 67 9.76 5.17 -3.07
CA ALA A 67 10.42 4.45 -1.99
C ALA A 67 10.53 2.94 -2.26
N PHE A 68 9.55 2.34 -2.94
CA PHE A 68 9.59 0.94 -3.36
C PHE A 68 10.66 0.69 -4.41
N VAL A 69 10.78 1.57 -5.41
CA VAL A 69 11.86 1.47 -6.43
C VAL A 69 13.24 1.59 -5.78
N GLN A 70 13.40 2.49 -4.81
CA GLN A 70 14.65 2.62 -4.04
C GLN A 70 14.93 1.38 -3.18
N PHE A 71 13.89 0.82 -2.56
CA PHE A 71 13.99 -0.40 -1.78
C PHE A 71 14.45 -1.59 -2.63
N LEU A 72 13.89 -1.73 -3.84
CA LEU A 72 14.31 -2.76 -4.81
C LEU A 72 15.71 -2.52 -5.38
N SER A 73 16.11 -1.26 -5.54
CA SER A 73 17.44 -0.89 -6.02
C SER A 73 18.53 -1.04 -4.95
N SER A 74 18.16 -1.31 -3.69
CA SER A 74 19.12 -1.55 -2.62
C SER A 74 19.85 -2.86 -2.88
N PRO A 75 21.20 -2.91 -2.80
CA PRO A 75 22.01 -4.09 -3.10
C PRO A 75 21.83 -5.24 -2.08
N ALA A 76 20.81 -5.17 -1.22
CA ALA A 76 20.46 -6.17 -0.23
C ALA A 76 19.52 -7.27 -0.76
N ILE A 77 19.06 -7.18 -2.02
CA ILE A 77 18.35 -8.30 -2.66
C ILE A 77 19.44 -9.18 -3.27
N PRO A 78 19.75 -10.36 -2.69
CA PRO A 78 20.63 -11.31 -3.36
C PRO A 78 20.00 -11.65 -4.70
N ASP A 79 20.80 -11.73 -5.77
CA ASP A 79 20.32 -12.07 -7.11
C ASP A 79 19.47 -13.36 -7.12
N ASP A 80 19.70 -14.24 -6.13
CA ASP A 80 18.90 -15.43 -5.85
C ASP A 80 17.41 -15.14 -5.57
N ALA A 81 17.08 -14.05 -4.87
CA ALA A 81 15.69 -13.67 -4.60
C ALA A 81 14.97 -13.18 -5.87
N VAL A 82 15.70 -12.49 -6.77
CA VAL A 82 15.18 -12.10 -8.10
C VAL A 82 14.95 -13.34 -8.97
N LEU A 83 15.88 -14.31 -8.92
CA LEU A 83 15.76 -15.58 -9.63
C LEU A 83 14.54 -16.39 -9.15
N VAL A 84 14.31 -16.45 -7.83
CA VAL A 84 13.14 -17.12 -7.24
C VAL A 84 11.83 -16.43 -7.65
N ALA A 85 11.78 -15.10 -7.62
CA ALA A 85 10.62 -14.34 -8.07
C ALA A 85 10.32 -14.54 -9.57
N MET A 86 11.36 -14.53 -10.43
CA MET A 86 11.21 -14.80 -11.86
C MET A 86 10.74 -16.24 -12.12
N LYS A 87 11.24 -17.23 -11.36
CA LYS A 87 10.85 -18.63 -11.51
C LYS A 87 9.38 -18.84 -11.12
N LEU A 88 8.94 -18.26 -10.01
CA LEU A 88 7.53 -18.26 -9.58
C LEU A 88 6.62 -17.59 -10.60
N TYR A 89 7.05 -16.47 -11.18
CA TYR A 89 6.29 -15.79 -12.22
C TYR A 89 6.17 -16.65 -13.49
N LEU A 90 7.27 -17.23 -13.98
CA LEU A 90 7.29 -18.07 -15.18
C LEU A 90 6.52 -19.40 -15.00
N GLU A 91 6.60 -20.02 -13.82
CA GLU A 91 5.84 -21.26 -13.53
C GLU A 91 4.34 -21.00 -13.44
N ASN A 92 3.90 -19.84 -12.96
CA ASN A 92 2.48 -19.50 -12.84
C ASN A 92 1.90 -18.73 -14.05
N SER A 93 2.71 -18.41 -15.06
CA SER A 93 2.29 -17.68 -16.26
C SER A 93 2.19 -18.53 -17.53
N LEU A 94 2.43 -19.85 -17.42
CA LEU A 94 2.07 -20.81 -18.45
C LEU A 94 0.68 -21.41 -18.12
N PRO A 95 -0.25 -21.45 -19.09
CA PRO A 95 -1.63 -21.95 -18.91
C PRO A 95 -1.70 -23.48 -18.69
#